data_AF-A0A261BEH1-F1
#
_entry.id   AF-A0A261BEH1-F1
#
_cell.length_a   1.000
_cell.length_b   1.000
_cell.length_c   1.000
_cell.angle_alpha   90.00
_cell.angle_beta   90.00
_cell.angle_gamma   90.00
#
_symmetry.space_group_name_H-M   'P 1'
#
loop_
_entity.id
_entity.type
_entity.pdbx_description
1 polymer ?
#
loop_
_entity_poly.entity_id
_entity_poly.type
_entity_poly.pdbx_seq_one_letter_code
_entity_poly.pdbx_strand_id
1 'polypeptide(L)'
;MPKQYHSFAFFNKLNQAFPNQIQVTSLSMKICRNYCMHHEEIFPILKFLKPGYLKHIKIVYWNDSHMPQPPISRLNNLGFAELEQWRQAEELDIRGAPGFSFMPSCMAHFKVIRKTRLSETDLIHLKQAFVTNPSLSPCTVIAENMPRVPLTTTLKSYIPDDTPDGPARFQIAGNNLAVLIDIRENGVTVRIEKNEAVY
;
A
#
# COMPACT_ATOMS: atom_id res chain seq x y z
N MET A 1 -18.52 19.10 -7.52
CA MET A 1 -17.79 18.70 -8.74
C MET A 1 -18.03 17.22 -9.01
N PRO A 2 -18.35 16.81 -10.25
CA PRO A 2 -18.62 15.41 -10.58
C PRO A 2 -17.30 14.61 -10.57
N LYS A 3 -17.31 13.44 -9.94
CA LYS A 3 -16.19 12.49 -9.98
C LYS A 3 -16.21 11.83 -11.35
N GLN A 4 -15.27 12.18 -12.23
CA GLN A 4 -15.10 11.49 -13.51
C GLN A 4 -14.37 10.17 -13.24
N TYR A 5 -14.98 9.06 -13.65
CA TYR A 5 -14.41 7.72 -13.57
C TYR A 5 -13.99 7.32 -14.98
N HIS A 6 -12.70 7.03 -15.18
CA HIS A 6 -12.17 6.57 -16.46
C HIS A 6 -11.76 5.10 -16.34
N SER A 7 -12.26 4.25 -17.23
CA SER A 7 -12.02 2.79 -17.19
C SER A 7 -10.65 2.42 -17.79
N PHE A 8 -10.12 1.25 -17.44
CA PHE A 8 -8.90 0.69 -18.03
C PHE A 8 -8.96 0.63 -19.57
N ALA A 9 -10.13 0.30 -20.13
CA ALA A 9 -10.36 0.28 -21.58
C ALA A 9 -10.13 1.65 -22.24
N PHE A 10 -10.42 2.75 -21.54
CA PHE A 10 -10.14 4.11 -22.03
C PHE A 10 -8.63 4.36 -22.14
N PHE A 11 -7.85 4.01 -21.11
CA PHE A 11 -6.40 4.24 -21.10
C PHE A 11 -5.65 3.30 -22.06
N ASN A 12 -6.11 2.06 -22.24
CA ASN A 12 -5.56 1.18 -23.26
C ASN A 12 -5.84 1.70 -24.67
N LYS A 13 -7.04 2.21 -24.93
CA LYS A 13 -7.33 2.89 -26.20
C LYS A 13 -6.47 4.12 -26.40
N LEU A 14 -6.18 4.89 -25.35
CA LEU A 14 -5.23 6.02 -25.43
C LEU A 14 -3.80 5.55 -25.73
N ASN A 15 -3.30 4.51 -25.05
CA ASN A 15 -1.98 3.93 -25.31
C ASN A 15 -1.86 3.39 -26.74
N GLN A 16 -2.91 2.74 -27.25
CA GLN A 16 -2.95 2.21 -28.62
C GLN A 16 -3.11 3.29 -29.68
N ALA A 17 -3.88 4.34 -29.40
CA ALA A 17 -4.09 5.45 -30.33
C ALA A 17 -2.86 6.36 -30.41
N PHE A 18 -2.07 6.47 -29.33
CA PHE A 18 -0.92 7.36 -29.24
C PHE A 18 0.36 6.65 -28.75
N PRO A 19 0.81 5.56 -29.40
CA PRO A 19 1.89 4.71 -28.90
C PRO A 19 3.24 5.43 -28.82
N ASN A 20 3.44 6.46 -29.64
CA ASN A 20 4.66 7.28 -29.71
C ASN A 20 4.41 8.76 -29.34
N GLN A 21 3.22 9.09 -28.81
CA GLN A 21 2.77 10.48 -28.61
C GLN A 21 2.32 10.77 -27.17
N ILE A 22 2.76 9.99 -26.19
CA ILE A 22 2.46 10.27 -24.77
C ILE A 22 3.43 11.33 -24.24
N GLN A 23 3.32 12.55 -24.77
CA GLN A 23 3.51 13.76 -23.97
C GLN A 23 2.21 14.14 -23.24
N VAL A 24 1.27 13.21 -23.08
CA VAL A 24 0.08 13.42 -22.24
C VAL A 24 0.48 13.22 -20.77
N THR A 25 1.44 14.02 -20.29
CA THR A 25 1.75 14.25 -18.86
C THR A 25 1.00 15.49 -18.37
N SER A 26 -0.24 15.69 -18.84
CA SER A 26 -1.01 16.92 -18.61
C SER A 26 -2.07 16.77 -17.51
N LEU A 27 -2.41 15.55 -17.09
CA LEU A 27 -3.45 15.33 -16.08
C LEU A 27 -2.90 15.60 -14.68
N SER A 28 -3.21 16.79 -14.19
CA SER A 28 -2.90 17.24 -12.83
C SER A 28 -3.94 16.69 -11.85
N MET A 29 -3.80 15.41 -11.49
CA MET A 29 -4.72 14.73 -10.56
C MET A 29 -4.06 14.50 -9.20
N LYS A 30 -4.77 14.83 -8.13
CA LYS A 30 -4.33 14.53 -6.75
C LYS A 30 -4.70 13.11 -6.32
N ILE A 31 -5.77 12.56 -6.86
CA ILE A 31 -6.31 11.25 -6.49
C ILE A 31 -6.52 10.44 -7.77
N CYS A 32 -5.87 9.28 -7.86
CA CYS A 32 -6.10 8.31 -8.93
C CYS A 32 -6.88 7.14 -8.34
N ARG A 33 -8.15 6.99 -8.73
CA ARG A 33 -8.99 5.85 -8.33
C ARG A 33 -9.23 4.94 -9.52
N ASN A 34 -8.80 3.70 -9.41
CA ASN A 34 -8.96 2.68 -10.44
C ASN A 34 -9.76 1.49 -9.90
N TYR A 35 -10.68 1.00 -10.73
CA TYR A 35 -11.39 -0.27 -10.51
C TYR A 35 -10.84 -1.28 -11.51
N CYS A 36 -10.28 -2.36 -11.01
CA CYS A 36 -9.56 -3.34 -11.82
C CYS A 36 -10.02 -4.76 -11.48
N MET A 37 -9.94 -5.67 -12.46
CA MET A 37 -10.08 -7.11 -12.21
C MET A 37 -8.71 -7.73 -11.96
N HIS A 38 -7.69 -7.22 -12.65
CA HIS A 38 -6.32 -7.70 -12.58
C HIS A 38 -5.34 -6.61 -12.15
N HIS A 39 -4.29 -7.02 -11.45
CA HIS A 39 -3.26 -6.12 -10.96
C HIS A 39 -2.54 -5.33 -12.08
N GLU A 40 -2.43 -5.90 -13.28
CA GLU A 40 -1.75 -5.31 -14.44
C GLU A 40 -2.47 -4.06 -14.97
N GLU A 41 -3.77 -3.91 -14.66
CA GLU A 41 -4.60 -2.80 -15.15
C GLU A 41 -4.33 -1.46 -14.44
N ILE A 42 -3.65 -1.52 -13.30
CA ILE A 42 -3.52 -0.39 -12.37
C ILE A 42 -2.48 0.61 -12.80
N PHE A 43 -1.41 0.13 -13.44
CA PHE A 43 -0.21 0.91 -13.64
C PHE A 43 -0.14 1.68 -14.96
N PRO A 44 -0.76 1.23 -16.07
CA PRO A 44 -0.75 2.00 -17.31
C PRO A 44 -1.32 3.42 -17.16
N ILE A 45 -2.31 3.62 -16.26
CA ILE A 45 -2.89 4.95 -16.01
C ILE A 45 -1.87 5.95 -15.45
N LEU A 46 -0.91 5.49 -14.64
CA LEU A 46 0.05 6.36 -13.97
C LEU A 46 0.96 7.10 -14.97
N LYS A 47 1.22 6.47 -16.12
CA LYS A 47 2.04 7.05 -17.21
C LYS A 47 1.41 8.32 -17.81
N PHE A 48 0.10 8.50 -17.67
CA PHE A 48 -0.63 9.67 -18.18
C PHE A 48 -0.77 10.81 -17.15
N LEU A 49 -0.30 10.59 -15.93
CA LEU A 49 -0.44 11.58 -14.87
C LEU A 49 0.80 12.47 -14.82
N LYS A 50 0.60 13.75 -14.52
CA LYS A 50 1.71 14.68 -14.33
C LYS A 50 2.49 14.32 -13.06
N PRO A 51 3.83 14.13 -13.11
CA PRO A 51 4.64 14.00 -11.90
C PRO A 51 4.46 15.19 -10.95
N GLY A 52 4.52 14.94 -9.65
CA GLY A 52 4.44 15.93 -8.58
C GLY A 52 3.02 16.25 -8.09
N TYR A 53 1.99 15.80 -8.80
CA TYR A 53 0.59 16.13 -8.48
C TYR A 53 -0.13 15.01 -7.73
N LEU A 54 0.17 13.75 -8.06
CA LEU A 54 -0.51 12.60 -7.49
C LEU A 54 -0.12 12.43 -6.02
N LYS A 55 -1.13 12.41 -5.14
CA LYS A 55 -0.96 12.24 -3.70
C LYS A 55 -1.54 10.94 -3.20
N HIS A 56 -2.64 10.47 -3.80
CA HIS A 56 -3.35 9.28 -3.33
C HIS A 56 -3.67 8.34 -4.49
N ILE A 57 -3.28 7.08 -4.34
CA ILE A 57 -3.58 5.99 -5.25
C ILE A 57 -4.60 5.08 -4.59
N LYS A 58 -5.78 4.94 -5.21
CA LYS A 58 -6.84 4.04 -4.74
C LYS A 58 -7.11 2.97 -5.78
N ILE A 59 -6.93 1.73 -5.38
CA ILE A 59 -7.13 0.53 -6.19
C ILE A 59 -8.27 -0.26 -5.56
N VAL A 60 -9.31 -0.50 -6.35
CA VAL A 60 -10.46 -1.29 -5.91
C VAL A 60 -10.61 -2.48 -6.85
N TYR A 61 -10.28 -3.66 -6.34
CA TYR A 61 -10.51 -4.91 -7.06
C TYR A 61 -12.00 -5.26 -7.02
N TRP A 62 -12.58 -5.51 -8.19
CA TRP A 62 -13.87 -6.17 -8.25
C TRP A 62 -13.65 -7.65 -7.91
N ASN A 63 -14.15 -8.02 -6.74
CA ASN A 63 -13.92 -9.30 -6.12
C ASN A 63 -14.90 -10.32 -6.72
N ASP A 64 -14.55 -10.88 -7.87
CA ASP A 64 -15.06 -12.20 -8.23
C ASP A 64 -14.13 -13.23 -7.57
N SER A 65 -14.61 -13.84 -6.49
CA SER A 65 -13.88 -14.80 -5.66
C SER A 65 -13.35 -16.03 -6.41
N HIS A 66 -13.67 -16.17 -7.70
CA HIS A 66 -13.28 -17.27 -8.56
C HIS A 66 -12.11 -16.98 -9.50
N MET A 67 -11.59 -15.74 -9.54
CA MET A 67 -10.48 -15.38 -10.44
C MET A 67 -9.12 -15.54 -9.76
N PRO A 68 -8.22 -16.42 -10.28
CA PRO A 68 -6.86 -16.51 -9.79
C PRO A 68 -6.12 -15.20 -10.05
N GLN A 69 -5.67 -14.54 -8.98
CA GLN A 69 -4.87 -13.33 -9.09
C GLN A 69 -3.42 -13.70 -9.45
N PRO A 70 -2.83 -13.07 -10.47
CA PRO A 70 -1.45 -13.35 -10.84
C PRO A 70 -0.51 -13.02 -9.68
N PRO A 71 0.57 -13.80 -9.48
CA PRO A 71 1.51 -13.55 -8.40
C PRO A 71 2.10 -12.15 -8.51
N ILE A 72 2.24 -11.50 -7.36
CA ILE A 72 2.71 -10.12 -7.22
C ILE A 72 4.07 -9.88 -7.87
N SER A 73 4.91 -10.92 -7.98
CA SER A 73 6.20 -10.86 -8.69
C SER A 73 6.06 -10.35 -10.13
N ARG A 74 4.91 -10.58 -10.78
CA ARG A 74 4.61 -9.99 -12.10
C ARG A 74 4.46 -8.48 -12.06
N LEU A 75 4.05 -7.89 -10.94
CA LEU A 75 3.88 -6.45 -10.81
C LEU A 75 5.22 -5.73 -10.82
N ASN A 76 6.24 -6.27 -10.14
CA ASN A 76 7.59 -5.71 -10.21
C ASN A 76 8.10 -5.58 -11.65
N ASN A 77 7.71 -6.52 -12.53
CA ASN A 77 8.11 -6.50 -13.95
C ASN A 77 7.37 -5.44 -14.78
N LEU A 78 6.32 -4.80 -14.24
CA LEU A 78 5.58 -3.74 -14.93
C LEU A 78 6.27 -2.36 -14.82
N GLY A 79 7.39 -2.26 -14.09
CA GLY A 79 8.21 -1.04 -13.99
C GLY A 79 7.51 0.12 -13.28
N PHE A 80 6.35 -0.10 -12.65
CA PHE A 80 5.58 0.99 -12.03
C PHE A 80 6.31 1.64 -10.86
N ALA A 81 7.17 0.89 -10.17
CA ALA A 81 7.98 1.39 -9.06
C ALA A 81 8.98 2.47 -9.50
N GLU A 82 9.29 2.53 -10.79
CA GLU A 82 10.19 3.51 -11.39
C GLU A 82 9.47 4.80 -11.81
N LEU A 83 8.13 4.78 -11.89
CA LEU A 83 7.33 5.95 -12.25
C LEU A 83 7.39 6.99 -11.14
N GLU A 84 7.74 8.24 -11.48
CA GLU A 84 7.77 9.36 -10.53
C GLU A 84 6.42 9.55 -9.82
N GLN A 85 5.33 9.36 -10.56
CA GLN A 85 3.96 9.47 -10.05
C GLN A 85 3.68 8.46 -8.93
N TRP A 86 4.28 7.27 -9.01
CA TRP A 86 4.19 6.27 -7.96
C TRP A 86 5.07 6.64 -6.77
N ARG A 87 6.34 7.01 -7.01
CA ARG A 87 7.33 7.32 -5.96
C ARG A 87 7.00 8.59 -5.16
N GLN A 88 6.25 9.53 -5.74
CA GLN A 88 5.89 10.80 -5.11
C GLN A 88 4.51 10.78 -4.44
N ALA A 89 3.70 9.75 -4.73
CA ALA A 89 2.43 9.58 -4.06
C ALA A 89 2.65 9.26 -2.56
N GLU A 90 1.78 9.81 -1.73
CA GLU A 90 1.92 9.74 -0.27
C GLU A 90 1.05 8.64 0.34
N GLU A 91 -0.05 8.29 -0.33
CA GLU A 91 -1.00 7.31 0.17
C GLU A 91 -1.36 6.26 -0.89
N LEU A 92 -1.49 5.02 -0.42
CA LEU A 92 -1.95 3.87 -1.19
C LEU A 92 -3.15 3.23 -0.48
N ASP A 93 -4.27 3.03 -1.17
CA ASP A 93 -5.47 2.36 -0.65
C ASP A 93 -5.86 1.21 -1.58
N ILE A 94 -5.65 -0.03 -1.13
CA ILE A 94 -5.90 -1.25 -1.89
C ILE A 94 -7.06 -2.02 -1.26
N ARG A 95 -8.14 -2.18 -2.02
CA ARG A 95 -9.37 -2.83 -1.56
C ARG A 95 -9.75 -4.02 -2.42
N GLY A 96 -10.23 -5.10 -1.81
CA GLY A 96 -10.76 -6.26 -2.53
C GLY A 96 -9.72 -7.25 -3.05
N ALA A 97 -8.42 -7.04 -2.83
CA ALA A 97 -7.37 -8.00 -3.18
C ALA A 97 -6.74 -8.61 -1.91
N PRO A 98 -7.23 -9.78 -1.43
CA PRO A 98 -6.63 -10.44 -0.28
C PRO A 98 -5.20 -10.94 -0.55
N GLY A 99 -4.85 -11.19 -1.82
CA GLY A 99 -3.54 -11.69 -2.24
C GLY A 99 -2.51 -10.61 -2.57
N PHE A 100 -2.80 -9.32 -2.36
CA PHE A 100 -1.82 -8.26 -2.60
C PHE A 100 -0.93 -8.08 -1.37
N SER A 101 0.32 -8.53 -1.42
CA SER A 101 1.30 -8.42 -0.34
C SER A 101 2.05 -7.09 -0.38
N PHE A 102 2.46 -6.63 0.80
CA PHE A 102 3.33 -5.48 1.00
C PHE A 102 4.72 -5.80 0.45
N MET A 103 5.25 -4.85 -0.31
CA MET A 103 6.58 -4.95 -0.92
C MET A 103 7.42 -3.74 -0.51
N PRO A 104 8.39 -3.94 0.40
CA PRO A 104 9.23 -2.86 0.89
C PRO A 104 9.87 -2.02 -0.22
N SER A 105 10.39 -2.69 -1.25
CA SER A 105 11.13 -2.06 -2.35
C SER A 105 10.33 -1.03 -3.14
N CYS A 106 9.00 -1.14 -3.16
CA CYS A 106 8.15 -0.24 -3.94
C CYS A 106 7.03 0.42 -3.14
N MET A 107 6.87 0.13 -1.84
CA MET A 107 5.77 0.68 -1.03
C MET A 107 6.24 1.41 0.22
N ALA A 108 7.50 1.26 0.64
CA ALA A 108 7.96 1.83 1.90
C ALA A 108 8.02 3.37 1.93
N HIS A 109 7.93 4.04 0.76
CA HIS A 109 7.87 5.51 0.67
C HIS A 109 6.48 6.09 0.96
N PHE A 110 5.43 5.27 0.95
CA PHE A 110 4.08 5.75 1.28
C PHE A 110 3.99 6.06 2.77
N LYS A 111 3.42 7.23 3.10
CA LYS A 111 3.09 7.62 4.47
C LYS A 111 1.95 6.76 5.03
N VAL A 112 0.97 6.43 4.19
CA VAL A 112 -0.19 5.62 4.57
C VAL A 112 -0.47 4.55 3.53
N ILE A 113 -0.59 3.30 3.99
CA ILE A 113 -1.01 2.15 3.18
C ILE A 113 -2.26 1.57 3.80
N ARG A 114 -3.36 1.55 3.06
CA ARG A 114 -4.62 0.92 3.47
C ARG A 114 -4.80 -0.36 2.67
N LYS A 115 -5.12 -1.45 3.36
CA LYS A 115 -5.36 -2.77 2.78
C LYS A 115 -6.66 -3.34 3.32
N THR A 116 -7.29 -4.22 2.54
CA THR A 116 -8.41 -5.00 3.07
C THR A 116 -7.97 -5.96 4.16
N ARG A 117 -6.81 -6.62 3.98
CA ARG A 117 -6.25 -7.57 4.94
C ARG A 117 -4.74 -7.38 5.04
N LEU A 118 -4.21 -7.59 6.23
CA LEU A 118 -2.80 -7.85 6.47
C LEU A 118 -2.61 -9.37 6.49
N SER A 119 -1.53 -9.86 5.90
CA SER A 119 -1.06 -11.24 5.99
C SER A 119 0.17 -11.30 6.90
N GLU A 120 0.53 -12.50 7.37
CA GLU A 120 1.77 -12.69 8.14
C GLU A 120 3.01 -12.29 7.31
N THR A 121 3.01 -12.62 6.02
CA THR A 121 4.06 -12.19 5.07
C THR A 121 4.19 -10.67 5.03
N ASP A 122 3.08 -9.91 5.11
CA ASP A 122 3.14 -8.45 5.16
C ASP A 122 3.88 -7.96 6.40
N LEU A 123 3.62 -8.57 7.56
CA LEU A 123 4.28 -8.20 8.81
C LEU A 123 5.77 -8.51 8.78
N ILE A 124 6.15 -9.67 8.22
CA ILE A 124 7.55 -10.06 8.03
C ILE A 124 8.25 -9.05 7.11
N HIS A 125 7.64 -8.72 5.96
CA HIS A 125 8.20 -7.75 5.03
C HIS A 125 8.29 -6.35 5.62
N LEU A 126 7.27 -5.91 6.38
CA LEU A 126 7.32 -4.65 7.12
C LEU A 126 8.51 -4.66 8.06
N LYS A 127 8.61 -5.64 8.97
CA LYS A 127 9.74 -5.76 9.90
C LYS A 127 11.08 -5.70 9.17
N GLN A 128 11.24 -6.46 8.09
CA GLN A 128 12.49 -6.52 7.33
C GLN A 128 12.84 -5.20 6.63
N ALA A 129 11.84 -4.46 6.13
CA ALA A 129 12.05 -3.14 5.52
C ALA A 129 12.73 -2.17 6.49
N PHE A 130 12.28 -2.14 7.74
CA PHE A 130 12.80 -1.20 8.75
C PHE A 130 14.14 -1.62 9.33
N VAL A 131 14.37 -2.93 9.46
CA VAL A 131 15.70 -3.43 9.86
C VAL A 131 16.75 -3.07 8.80
N THR A 132 16.39 -3.18 7.52
CA THR A 132 17.34 -2.95 6.42
C THR A 132 17.45 -1.50 5.98
N ASN A 133 16.45 -0.66 6.25
CA ASN A 133 16.45 0.75 5.88
C ASN A 133 15.99 1.66 7.04
N PRO A 134 16.90 2.02 7.96
CA PRO A 134 16.60 2.87 9.10
C PRO A 134 16.25 4.32 8.73
N SER A 135 16.53 4.73 7.49
CA SER A 135 16.19 6.06 6.96
C SER A 135 14.75 6.17 6.44
N LEU A 136 13.97 5.08 6.48
CA LEU A 136 12.58 5.10 6.05
C LEU A 136 11.76 6.14 6.82
N SER A 137 10.91 6.84 6.08
CA SER A 137 9.91 7.72 6.67
C SER A 137 8.91 6.90 7.49
N PRO A 138 8.32 7.49 8.55
CA PRO A 138 7.20 6.90 9.27
C PRO A 138 6.11 6.44 8.31
N CYS A 139 5.61 5.22 8.51
CA CYS A 139 4.59 4.60 7.67
C CYS A 139 3.45 4.06 8.56
N THR A 140 2.22 4.29 8.12
CA THR A 140 1.01 3.73 8.74
C THR A 140 0.36 2.72 7.82
N VAL A 141 0.27 1.47 8.26
CA VAL A 141 -0.45 0.42 7.55
C VAL A 141 -1.77 0.12 8.26
N ILE A 142 -2.89 0.26 7.55
CA ILE A 142 -4.24 0.09 8.08
C ILE A 142 -4.90 -1.10 7.37
N ALA A 143 -5.37 -2.07 8.13
CA ALA A 143 -6.19 -3.17 7.64
C ALA A 143 -7.66 -2.95 8.03
N GLU A 144 -8.55 -2.81 7.04
CA GLU A 144 -9.99 -2.55 7.24
C GLU A 144 -10.81 -3.81 7.61
N ASN A 145 -10.27 -5.02 7.41
CA ASN A 145 -10.89 -6.25 7.90
C ASN A 145 -9.88 -7.05 8.70
N MET A 146 -10.20 -7.30 9.98
CA MET A 146 -9.50 -8.28 10.79
C MET A 146 -9.62 -9.67 10.13
N PRO A 147 -8.51 -10.40 9.93
CA PRO A 147 -8.58 -11.82 9.68
C PRO A 147 -9.29 -12.49 10.86
N ARG A 148 -10.24 -13.38 10.58
CA ARG A 148 -10.97 -14.17 11.60
C ARG A 148 -10.08 -15.25 12.24
N VAL A 149 -8.84 -14.95 12.65
CA VAL A 149 -7.77 -15.89 13.10
C VAL A 149 -6.98 -16.45 11.89
N PRO A 150 -5.68 -16.09 11.68
CA PRO A 150 -4.56 -16.43 12.58
C PRO A 150 -3.60 -15.28 12.96
N LEU A 151 -3.75 -14.06 12.42
CA LEU A 151 -2.84 -12.95 12.75
C LEU A 151 -2.96 -12.46 14.18
N THR A 152 -4.09 -12.69 14.85
CA THR A 152 -4.19 -12.45 16.29
C THR A 152 -3.20 -13.31 17.05
N THR A 153 -2.90 -14.55 16.65
CA THR A 153 -1.95 -15.40 17.37
C THR A 153 -0.51 -14.96 17.09
N THR A 154 -0.17 -14.68 15.84
CA THR A 154 1.17 -14.17 15.49
C THR A 154 1.41 -12.78 16.10
N LEU A 155 0.46 -11.85 15.99
CA LEU A 155 0.55 -10.52 16.60
C LEU A 155 0.51 -10.59 18.13
N LYS A 156 -0.35 -11.41 18.74
CA LYS A 156 -0.34 -11.63 20.19
C LYS A 156 0.95 -12.29 20.67
N SER A 157 1.58 -13.16 19.89
CA SER A 157 2.91 -13.68 20.25
C SER A 157 3.98 -12.58 20.32
N TYR A 158 3.74 -11.44 19.65
CA TYR A 158 4.57 -10.24 19.78
C TYR A 158 4.08 -9.28 20.87
N ILE A 159 2.85 -9.41 21.39
CA ILE A 159 2.25 -8.53 22.41
C ILE A 159 2.24 -9.29 23.75
N PRO A 160 3.04 -8.90 24.76
CA PRO A 160 3.00 -9.53 26.08
C PRO A 160 1.57 -9.58 26.63
N ASP A 161 1.21 -10.68 27.32
CA ASP A 161 -0.13 -10.87 27.90
C ASP A 161 -0.54 -9.74 28.87
N ASP A 162 0.45 -9.03 29.42
CA ASP A 162 0.30 -7.96 30.40
C ASP A 162 0.10 -6.56 29.75
N THR A 163 -0.01 -6.49 28.43
CA THR A 163 -0.10 -5.21 27.72
C THR A 163 -1.47 -4.55 27.99
N PRO A 164 -1.51 -3.32 28.55
CA PRO A 164 -2.77 -2.65 28.86
C PRO A 164 -3.62 -2.43 27.60
N ASP A 165 -4.94 -2.36 27.79
CA ASP A 165 -5.89 -2.04 26.71
C ASP A 165 -5.46 -0.75 25.98
N GLY A 166 -5.02 -0.90 24.72
CA GLY A 166 -4.47 0.19 23.94
C GLY A 166 -3.43 -0.24 22.90
N PRO A 167 -2.80 0.72 22.19
CA PRO A 167 -1.77 0.42 21.21
C PRO A 167 -0.52 -0.14 21.90
N ALA A 168 -0.11 -1.34 21.49
CA ALA A 168 1.11 -1.98 21.95
C ALA A 168 2.33 -1.39 21.22
N ARG A 169 3.30 -0.86 21.97
CA ARG A 169 4.52 -0.23 21.43
C ARG A 169 5.73 -1.15 21.60
N PHE A 170 6.44 -1.42 20.51
CA PHE A 170 7.63 -2.26 20.47
C PHE A 170 8.83 -1.48 19.96
N GLN A 171 9.94 -1.49 20.71
CA GLN A 171 11.21 -0.96 20.21
C GLN A 171 11.82 -1.93 19.21
N ILE A 172 12.30 -1.42 18.08
CA ILE A 172 13.10 -2.20 17.13
C ILE A 172 14.55 -2.15 17.61
N ALA A 173 15.07 -3.29 18.09
CA ALA A 173 16.44 -3.40 18.58
C ALA A 173 17.46 -2.85 17.56
N GLY A 174 18.33 -1.95 18.03
CA GLY A 174 19.37 -1.33 17.20
C GLY A 174 18.92 -0.15 16.34
N ASN A 175 17.67 0.33 16.48
CA ASN A 175 17.17 1.50 15.76
C ASN A 175 16.38 2.47 16.65
N ASN A 176 16.39 3.76 16.31
CA ASN A 176 15.52 4.77 16.91
C ASN A 176 14.09 4.69 16.36
N LEU A 177 13.54 3.49 16.15
CA LEU A 177 12.20 3.27 15.60
C LEU A 177 11.38 2.44 16.58
N ALA A 178 10.09 2.77 16.68
CA ALA A 178 9.09 2.03 17.42
C ALA A 178 7.97 1.58 16.48
N VAL A 179 7.48 0.35 16.67
CA VAL A 179 6.27 -0.17 16.03
C VAL A 179 5.14 -0.06 17.04
N LEU A 180 4.06 0.63 16.67
CA LEU A 180 2.82 0.69 17.42
C LEU A 180 1.78 -0.16 16.71
N ILE A 181 1.24 -1.14 17.41
CA ILE A 181 0.21 -2.03 16.91
C ILE A 181 -1.07 -1.73 17.70
N ASP A 182 -2.05 -1.18 17.02
CA ASP A 182 -3.37 -0.86 17.56
C ASP A 182 -4.39 -1.83 16.93
N ILE A 183 -4.84 -2.79 17.73
CA ILE A 183 -5.85 -3.77 17.33
C ILE A 183 -7.20 -3.25 17.80
N ARG A 184 -8.12 -3.04 16.84
CA ARG A 184 -9.49 -2.57 17.10
C ARG A 184 -10.49 -3.62 16.62
N GLU A 185 -11.73 -3.50 17.09
CA GLU A 185 -12.84 -4.39 16.70
C GLU A 185 -12.97 -4.54 15.17
N ASN A 186 -12.74 -3.45 14.44
CA ASN A 186 -12.92 -3.38 12.98
C ASN A 186 -11.61 -3.42 12.18
N GLY A 187 -10.45 -3.71 12.79
CA GLY A 187 -9.19 -3.66 12.03
C GLY A 187 -7.92 -3.66 12.86
N VAL A 188 -6.79 -3.64 12.14
CA VAL A 188 -5.46 -3.46 12.76
C VAL A 188 -4.81 -2.24 12.13
N THR A 189 -4.28 -1.36 12.98
CA THR A 189 -3.39 -0.29 12.56
C THR A 189 -1.99 -0.61 13.05
N VAL A 190 -1.04 -0.70 12.12
CA VAL A 190 0.39 -0.80 12.42
C VAL A 190 1.01 0.54 12.05
N ARG A 191 1.46 1.30 13.05
CA ARG A 191 2.21 2.54 12.88
C ARG A 191 3.66 2.31 13.17
N ILE A 192 4.51 2.99 12.44
CA ILE A 192 5.95 2.92 12.63
C ILE A 192 6.44 4.34 12.68
N GLU A 193 7.07 4.69 13.80
CA GLU A 193 7.48 6.05 14.10
C GLU A 193 8.88 6.07 14.71
N LYS A 194 9.51 7.25 14.68
CA LYS A 194 10.78 7.44 15.37
C LYS A 194 10.54 7.42 16.87
N ASN A 195 11.44 6.77 17.59
CA ASN A 195 11.48 6.81 19.03
C ASN A 195 12.00 8.21 19.40
N GLU A 196 11.09 9.16 19.57
CA GLU A 196 11.44 10.44 20.17
C GLU A 196 11.85 10.15 21.62
N ALA A 197 13.12 10.39 21.93
CA ALA A 197 13.59 10.33 23.31
C ALA A 197 12.75 11.34 24.09
N VAL A 198 11.93 10.85 25.01
CA VAL A 198 11.31 11.68 26.04
C VAL A 198 12.47 12.12 26.94
N TYR A 199 12.94 13.35 26.74
CA TYR A 199 13.93 14.00 27.60
C TYR A 199 13.30 14.38 28.94
#